data_AF-A0A182FL35-F1
#
_entry.id   AF-A0A182FL35-F1
#
_cell.length_a   1.000
_cell.length_b   1.000
_cell.length_c   1.000
_cell.angle_alpha   90.00
_cell.angle_beta   90.00
_cell.angle_gamma   90.00
#
_symmetry.space_group_name_H-M   'P 1'
#
loop_
_entity.id
_entity.type
_entity.pdbx_description
1 polymer ?
#
loop_
_entity_poly.entity_id
_entity_poly.type
_entity_poly.pdbx_seq_one_letter_code
_entity_poly.pdbx_strand_id
1 'polypeptide(L)' 'MWTTVTGVVISKGQSETCRYRFLAKTGGYAWVVTQATVIYDKQKPHSIVCVNYVIRVELTEL' A
#
# COMPACT_ATOMS: atom_id res chain seq x y z
N MET A 1 3.39 10.32 3.88
CA MET A 1 2.20 9.67 3.28
C MET A 1 2.04 8.24 3.78
N TRP A 2 2.94 7.31 3.43
CA TRP A 2 2.93 5.93 3.97
C TRP A 2 3.02 5.84 5.50
N THR A 3 3.82 6.70 6.14
CA THR A 3 3.97 6.75 7.61
C THR A 3 2.67 7.04 8.36
N THR A 4 1.79 7.85 7.78
CA THR A 4 0.46 8.15 8.36
C THR A 4 -0.45 6.94 8.25
N VAL A 5 -0.45 6.28 7.09
CA VAL A 5 -1.26 5.07 6.84
C VAL A 5 -0.83 3.94 7.77
N THR A 6 0.47 3.71 7.96
CA THR A 6 0.95 2.68 8.90
C THR A 6 0.50 2.92 10.34
N GLY A 7 0.52 4.18 10.80
CA GLY A 7 0.02 4.51 12.14
C GLY A 7 -1.47 4.21 12.32
N VAL A 8 -2.28 4.53 11.29
CA VAL A 8 -3.72 4.23 11.29
C VAL A 8 -3.98 2.72 11.22
N VAL A 9 -3.24 1.99 10.38
CA VAL A 9 -3.34 0.52 10.27
C VAL A 9 -3.04 -0.15 11.61
N ILE A 10 -1.95 0.22 12.29
CA ILE A 10 -1.57 -0.39 13.58
C ILE A 10 -2.59 -0.06 14.68
N SER A 11 -3.14 1.15 14.71
CA SER A 11 -4.05 1.60 15.77
C SER A 11 -5.52 1.21 15.55
N LYS A 12 -5.98 1.15 14.29
CA LYS A 12 -7.39 0.92 13.92
C LYS A 12 -7.62 -0.38 13.15
N GLY A 13 -6.54 -1.11 12.83
CA GLY A 13 -6.59 -2.37 12.11
C GLY A 13 -6.60 -2.24 10.59
N GLN A 14 -7.11 -1.15 10.01
CA GLN A 14 -7.22 -0.99 8.55
C GLN A 14 -7.05 0.47 8.10
N SER A 15 -6.55 0.66 6.88
CA SER A 15 -6.46 1.98 6.25
C SER A 15 -6.26 1.87 4.73
N GLU A 16 -6.43 2.99 4.03
CA GLU A 16 -6.18 3.13 2.60
C GLU A 16 -5.22 4.31 2.35
N THR A 17 -4.28 4.15 1.43
CA THR A 17 -3.43 5.24 0.97
C THR A 17 -4.17 6.12 -0.04
N CYS A 18 -3.85 7.41 -0.15
CA CYS A 18 -4.17 8.11 -1.41
C CYS A 18 -3.34 7.53 -2.56
N ARG A 19 -3.63 7.94 -3.81
CA ARG A 19 -2.90 7.50 -5.00
C ARG A 19 -1.42 7.87 -4.88
N TYR A 20 -0.54 6.90 -5.14
CA TYR A 20 0.91 7.11 -5.15
C TYR A 20 1.56 6.37 -6.32
N ARG A 21 2.83 6.70 -6.58
CA ARG A 21 3.63 6.07 -7.65
C ARG A 21 4.36 4.85 -7.11
N PHE A 22 4.08 3.69 -7.70
CA PHE A 22 4.79 2.44 -7.49
C PHE A 22 5.81 2.26 -8.61
N LEU A 23 7.10 2.44 -8.29
CA LEU A 23 8.16 2.48 -9.29
C LEU A 23 8.41 1.09 -9.89
N ALA A 24 8.53 1.03 -11.22
CA ALA A 24 8.90 -0.18 -11.93
C ALA A 24 10.43 -0.35 -11.94
N LYS A 25 10.90 -1.60 -12.01
CA LYS A 25 12.33 -1.95 -11.92
C LYS A 25 13.18 -1.29 -13.02
N THR A 26 12.63 -1.16 -14.22
CA THR A 26 13.36 -0.75 -15.43
C THR A 26 12.96 0.64 -15.93
N GLY A 27 12.31 1.46 -15.09
CA GLY A 27 11.80 2.78 -15.46
C GLY A 27 10.27 2.82 -15.55
N GLY A 28 9.71 4.02 -15.42
CA GLY A 28 8.26 4.22 -15.28
C GLY A 28 7.71 3.93 -13.89
N TYR A 29 6.39 3.99 -13.76
CA TYR A 29 5.67 3.71 -12.52
C TYR A 29 4.20 3.34 -12.76
N ALA A 30 3.57 2.70 -11.79
CA ALA A 30 2.13 2.56 -11.73
C ALA A 30 1.53 3.51 -10.70
N TRP A 31 0.41 4.15 -11.03
CA TRP A 31 -0.45 4.79 -10.05
C TRP A 31 -1.21 3.71 -9.28
N VAL A 32 -1.01 3.66 -7.96
CA VAL A 32 -1.56 2.63 -7.08
C VAL A 32 -2.28 3.28 -5.90
N VAL A 33 -3.35 2.63 -5.45
CA VAL A 33 -3.93 2.81 -4.10
C VAL A 33 -3.75 1.50 -3.35
N THR A 34 -3.25 1.57 -2.11
CA THR A 34 -3.06 0.40 -1.26
C THR A 34 -4.07 0.42 -0.13
N GLN A 35 -4.84 -0.65 0.00
CA GLN A 35 -5.59 -0.96 1.21
C GLN A 35 -4.75 -1.90 2.08
N ALA A 36 -4.52 -1.50 3.33
CA ALA A 36 -3.71 -2.25 4.28
C ALA A 36 -4.58 -2.68 5.47
N THR A 37 -4.46 -3.95 5.85
CA THR A 37 -5.19 -4.57 6.97
C THR A 37 -4.24 -5.34 7.88
N VAL A 38 -4.29 -5.08 9.19
CA VAL A 38 -3.60 -5.89 10.20
C VAL A 38 -4.32 -7.21 10.36
N ILE A 39 -3.56 -8.30 10.28
CA ILE A 39 -4.01 -9.62 10.65
C ILE A 39 -3.58 -9.88 12.09
N TYR A 40 -4.55 -10.26 12.91
CA TYR A 40 -4.32 -10.63 14.31
C TYR A 40 -4.25 -12.15 14.45
N ASP A 41 -3.25 -12.63 15.18
CA ASP A 41 -3.20 -14.00 15.69
C ASP A 41 -3.29 -13.94 17.22
N LYS A 42 -4.27 -14.63 17.81
CA LYS A 42 -4.54 -14.62 19.26
C LYS A 42 -4.52 -13.21 19.86
N GLN A 43 -5.19 -12.26 19.19
CA GLN A 43 -5.28 -10.84 19.57
C GLN A 43 -3.95 -10.06 19.54
N LYS A 44 -2.89 -10.64 18.99
CA LYS A 44 -1.62 -9.94 18.75
C LYS A 44 -1.49 -9.60 17.26
N PRO A 45 -1.07 -8.38 16.90
CA PRO A 45 -0.74 -8.05 15.52
C PRO A 45 0.33 -9.00 15.00
N HIS A 46 0.04 -9.74 13.93
CA HIS A 46 0.94 -10.73 13.36
C HIS A 46 1.56 -10.21 12.05
N SER A 47 0.71 -9.73 11.15
CA SER A 47 1.15 -9.24 9.84
C SER A 47 0.24 -8.12 9.33
N ILE A 48 0.66 -7.45 8.26
CA ILE A 48 -0.17 -6.51 7.51
C ILE A 48 -0.31 -7.06 6.09
N VAL A 49 -1.54 -7.24 5.64
CA VAL A 49 -1.85 -7.58 4.25
C VAL A 49 -2.12 -6.30 3.49
N CYS A 50 -1.38 -6.09 2.41
CA CYS A 50 -1.52 -4.95 1.51
C CYS A 50 -2.11 -5.40 0.17
N VAL A 51 -3.29 -4.87 -0.17
CA VAL A 51 -3.92 -5.05 -1.49
C VAL A 51 -3.63 -3.80 -2.32
N ASN A 52 -2.92 -3.98 -3.43
CA ASN A 52 -2.51 -2.89 -4.31
C ASN A 52 -3.44 -2.82 -5.53
N TYR A 53 -4.28 -1.79 -5.59
CA TYR A 53 -5.12 -1.52 -6.75
C TYR A 53 -4.36 -0.67 -7.75
N VAL A 54 -4.03 -1.25 -8.90
CA VAL A 54 -3.40 -0.54 -10.02
C VAL A 54 -4.45 0.28 -10.75
N ILE A 55 -4.23 1.59 -10.83
CA ILE A 55 -5.12 2.55 -11.49
C ILE A 55 -4.66 2.81 -12.92
N ARG A 56 -3.37 3.06 -13.11
CA ARG A 56 -2.76 3.30 -14.43
C ARG A 56 -1.28 2.95 -14.41
N VAL A 57 -0.76 2.42 -15.50
CA VAL A 57 0.67 2.20 -15.70
C VAL A 57 1.21 3.26 -16.66
N GLU A 58 2.34 3.85 -16.31
CA GLU A 58 3.07 4.80 -17.14
C GLU A 58 4.48 4.22 -17.36
N LEU A 59 4.69 3.69 -18.56
CA LEU A 59 5.99 3.18 -18.99
C LEU A 59 6.79 4.35 -19.55
N THR A 60 8.05 4.47 -19.11
CA THR A 60 9.01 5.29 -19.82
C THR A 60 9.60 4.42 -20.93
N GLU A 61 9.43 4.81 -22.20
CA GLU A 61 10.19 4.18 -23.28
C GLU A 61 11.68 4.47 -23.05
N LEU A 62 12.52 3.44 -23.22
CA LEU A 62 13.98 3.54 -23.13
C LEU A 62 14.55 4.17 -24.40
#